data_AF-A0A1U7H1C3-F1
#
_entry.id   AF-A0A1U7H1C3-F1
#
_cell.length_a   1.000
_cell.length_b   1.000
_cell.length_c   1.000
_cell.angle_alpha   90.00
_cell.angle_beta   90.00
_cell.angle_gamma   90.00
#
_symmetry.space_group_name_H-M   'P 1'
#
loop_
_entity.id
_entity.type
_entity.pdbx_description
1 polymer ?
#
loop_
_entity_poly.entity_id
_entity_poly.type
_entity_poly.pdbx_seq_one_letter_code
_entity_poly.pdbx_strand_id
1 'polypeptide(L)' 'MLRQDTVARSNTIKRKHLVFSLITGLIIGTLLGTPIGWLAHRFYEQQRLAKVLLCREENRNQPAVFVDSICGRAY' A
#
# COMPACT_ATOMS: atom_id res chain seq x y z
N MET A 1 14.50 12.32 -58.40
CA MET A 1 15.19 11.98 -57.15
C MET A 1 14.66 12.90 -56.06
N LEU A 2 13.77 12.41 -55.20
CA LEU A 2 13.19 13.20 -54.12
C LEU A 2 14.21 13.26 -52.97
N ARG A 3 14.77 14.45 -52.77
CA ARG A 3 15.73 14.74 -51.71
C ARG A 3 14.97 14.73 -50.38
N GLN A 4 15.13 13.66 -49.62
CA GLN A 4 14.64 13.59 -48.25
C GLN A 4 15.57 14.43 -47.38
N ASP A 5 15.17 15.66 -47.12
CA ASP A 5 15.80 16.51 -46.12
C ASP A 5 15.51 15.91 -44.75
N THR A 6 16.44 15.06 -44.29
CA THR A 6 16.46 14.57 -42.92
C THR A 6 16.79 15.74 -42.01
N VAL A 7 15.73 16.44 -41.58
CA VAL A 7 15.80 17.38 -40.46
C VAL A 7 16.33 16.58 -39.28
N ALA A 8 17.63 16.74 -39.01
CA ALA A 8 18.28 16.24 -37.81
C ALA A 8 17.66 16.99 -36.63
N ARG A 9 16.49 16.54 -36.20
CA ARG A 9 15.82 16.99 -34.99
C ARG A 9 16.76 16.60 -33.86
N SER A 10 17.55 17.57 -33.42
CA SER A 10 18.40 17.44 -32.25
C SER A 10 17.57 16.84 -31.12
N ASN A 11 17.78 15.54 -30.86
CA ASN A 11 17.19 14.78 -29.76
C ASN A 11 17.83 15.22 -28.44
N THR A 12 17.81 16.51 -28.15
CA THR A 12 18.01 16.99 -26.80
C THR A 12 16.75 16.60 -26.04
N ILE A 13 16.79 15.43 -25.39
CA ILE A 13 15.83 15.06 -24.36
C ILE A 13 15.87 16.20 -23.34
N LYS A 14 14.97 17.18 -23.47
CA LYS A 14 14.90 18.30 -22.53
C LYS A 14 14.63 17.68 -21.17
N ARG A 15 15.46 17.94 -20.16
CA ARG A 15 15.33 17.41 -18.78
C ARG A 15 13.88 17.44 -18.25
N LYS A 16 13.09 18.41 -18.70
CA LYS A 16 11.66 18.55 -18.43
C LYS A 16 10.83 17.29 -18.78
N HIS A 17 11.12 16.60 -19.88
CA HIS A 17 10.42 15.37 -20.26
C HIS A 17 10.78 14.19 -19.35
N LEU A 18 12.02 14.15 -18.84
CA LEU A 18 12.47 13.10 -17.94
C LEU A 18 11.82 13.22 -16.56
N VAL A 19 11.76 14.45 -16.01
CA VAL A 19 11.08 14.74 -14.74
C VAL A 19 9.58 14.44 -14.86
N PHE A 20 8.95 14.84 -15.96
CA PHE A 20 7.52 14.58 -16.17
C PHE A 20 7.22 13.08 -16.24
N SER A 21 8.04 12.30 -16.97
CA SER A 21 7.89 10.84 -17.04
C SER A 21 8.11 10.15 -15.69
N LEU A 22 9.01 10.66 -14.86
CA LEU A 22 9.26 10.12 -13.53
C LEU A 22 8.07 10.38 -12.59
N ILE A 23 7.54 11.61 -12.62
CA ILE A 23 6.39 12.02 -11.82
C ILE A 23 5.14 11.21 -12.22
N THR A 24 4.87 11.07 -13.52
CA THR A 24 3.73 10.25 -13.97
C THR A 24 3.88 8.79 -13.57
N GLY A 25 5.09 8.22 -13.69
CA GLY A 25 5.37 6.86 -13.20
C GLY A 25 5.14 6.70 -11.70
N LEU A 26 5.53 7.70 -10.89
CA LEU A 26 5.37 7.68 -9.45
C LEU A 26 3.90 7.86 -9.02
N ILE A 27 3.14 8.70 -9.71
CA ILE A 27 1.69 8.87 -9.48
C ILE A 27 0.95 7.56 -9.79
N ILE A 28 1.25 6.92 -10.93
CA ILE A 28 0.62 5.65 -11.30
C ILE A 28 1.04 4.54 -10.32
N GLY A 29 2.31 4.47 -9.98
CA GLY A 29 2.84 3.48 -9.03
C GLY A 29 2.25 3.62 -7.63
N THR A 30 2.05 4.85 -7.15
CA THR A 30 1.42 5.11 -5.85
C THR A 30 -0.07 4.83 -5.88
N LEU A 31 -0.81 5.23 -6.92
CA LEU A 31 -2.24 4.93 -7.06
C LEU A 31 -2.53 3.43 -7.07
N LEU A 32 -1.64 2.61 -7.65
CA LEU A 32 -1.80 1.16 -7.67
C LEU A 32 -1.22 0.49 -6.41
N GLY A 33 -0.11 0.98 -5.87
CA GLY A 33 0.58 0.36 -4.71
C GLY A 33 -0.05 0.69 -3.35
N THR A 34 -0.55 1.91 -3.17
CA THR A 34 -1.18 2.34 -1.90
C THR A 34 -2.45 1.58 -1.52
N PRO A 35 -3.42 1.29 -2.41
CA PRO A 35 -4.59 0.52 -2.02
C PRO A 35 -4.25 -0.91 -1.58
N ILE A 36 -3.20 -1.51 -2.15
CA ILE A 36 -2.73 -2.85 -1.77
C ILE A 36 -2.18 -2.82 -0.33
N GLY A 37 -1.32 -1.85 -0.01
CA GLY A 37 -0.78 -1.69 1.35
C GLY A 37 -1.87 -1.40 2.39
N TRP A 38 -2.85 -0.55 2.04
CA TRP A 38 -3.98 -0.24 2.92
C TRP A 38 -4.88 -1.46 3.18
N LEU A 39 -5.20 -2.23 2.14
CA LEU A 39 -5.98 -3.48 2.29
C LEU A 39 -5.24 -4.49 3.18
N ALA A 40 -3.94 -4.69 2.96
CA ALA A 40 -3.14 -5.58 3.79
C ALA A 40 -3.14 -5.16 5.26
N HIS A 41 -2.99 -3.86 5.54
CA HIS A 41 -3.07 -3.33 6.90
C HIS A 41 -4.45 -3.56 7.52
N ARG A 42 -5.53 -3.30 6.78
CA ARG A 42 -6.90 -3.50 7.25
C ARG A 42 -7.18 -4.97 7.57
N PHE A 43 -6.73 -5.89 6.72
CA PHE A 43 -6.86 -7.33 6.97
C PHE A 43 -6.08 -7.76 8.21
N TYR A 44 -4.86 -7.25 8.41
CA TYR A 44 -4.06 -7.58 9.58
C TYR A 44 -4.72 -7.12 10.88
N GLU A 45 -5.23 -5.89 10.92
CA GLU A 45 -5.98 -5.37 12.07
C GLU A 45 -7.25 -6.17 12.34
N GLN A 46 -8.01 -6.51 11.29
CA GLN A 46 -9.21 -7.35 11.43
C GLN A 46 -8.88 -8.74 11.98
N GLN A 47 -7.81 -9.39 11.50
CA GLN A 47 -7.40 -10.69 12.02
C GLN A 47 -6.96 -10.62 13.48
N ARG A 48 -6.25 -9.56 13.87
CA ARG A 48 -5.80 -9.36 15.24
C ARG A 48 -7.00 -9.17 16.17
N LEU A 49 -7.98 -8.36 15.77
CA LEU A 49 -9.23 -8.19 16.51
C LEU A 49 -10.01 -9.50 16.64
N ALA A 50 -10.12 -10.27 15.55
CA ALA A 50 -10.82 -11.55 15.56
C ALA A 50 -10.16 -12.55 16.53
N LYS A 51 -8.83 -12.61 16.59
CA LYS A 51 -8.09 -13.48 17.54
C LYS A 51 -8.36 -13.10 19.00
N VAL A 52 -8.38 -11.81 19.32
CA VAL A 52 -8.69 -11.34 20.68
C VAL A 52 -10.12 -11.70 21.08
N LEU A 53 -11.08 -11.52 20.16
CA LEU A 53 -12.48 -11.86 20.40
C LEU A 53 -12.70 -13.36 20.59
N LEU A 54 -12.12 -14.21 19.73
CA LEU A 54 -12.18 -15.67 19.87
C LEU A 54 -11.61 -16.14 21.21
N CYS A 55 -10.45 -15.61 21.61
CA CYS A 55 -9.82 -15.95 22.87
C CYS A 55 -10.69 -15.55 24.09
N ARG A 56 -11.39 -14.41 24.00
CA ARG A 56 -12.35 -13.98 25.04
C ARG A 56 -13.58 -14.87 25.10
N GLU A 57 -14.11 -15.30 23.95
CA GLU A 57 -15.25 -16.22 23.93
C GLU A 57 -14.88 -17.59 24.51
N GLU A 58 -13.69 -18.10 24.19
CA GLU A 58 -13.19 -19.37 24.74
C GLU A 58 -12.98 -19.30 26.26
N ASN A 59 -12.52 -18.16 26.77
CA ASN A 59 -12.25 -17.96 28.20
C ASN A 59 -13.35 -17.18 28.92
N ARG A 60 -14.58 -17.16 28.40
CA ARG A 60 -15.71 -16.37 28.95
C ARG A 60 -16.03 -16.68 30.41
N ASN A 61 -15.70 -17.88 30.88
CA ASN A 61 -15.95 -18.32 32.26
C ASN A 61 -14.90 -17.85 33.27
N GLN A 62 -13.84 -17.18 32.82
CA GLN A 62 -12.75 -16.70 33.66
C GLN A 62 -12.90 -15.20 33.98
N PRO A 63 -12.34 -14.73 35.11
CA PRO A 63 -12.42 -13.33 35.50
C PRO A 63 -11.76 -12.43 34.45
N ALA A 64 -12.41 -11.30 34.14
CA ALA A 64 -12.03 -10.40 33.04
C ALA A 64 -10.57 -9.93 33.08
N VAL A 65 -10.00 -9.76 34.27
CA VAL A 65 -8.58 -9.39 34.48
C VAL A 65 -7.64 -10.47 33.95
N PHE A 66 -7.98 -11.74 34.12
CA PHE A 66 -7.17 -12.87 33.66
C PHE A 66 -7.29 -13.04 32.14
N VAL A 67 -8.49 -12.88 31.59
CA VAL A 67 -8.72 -12.95 30.14
C VAL A 67 -7.98 -11.84 29.40
N ASP A 68 -7.97 -10.61 29.93
CA ASP A 68 -7.20 -9.50 29.36
C ASP A 68 -5.69 -9.71 29.39
N SER A 69 -5.18 -10.49 30.36
CA SER A 69 -3.74 -10.81 30.46
C SER A 69 -3.28 -11.85 29.44
N ILE A 70 -4.18 -12.75 29.02
CA ILE A 70 -3.89 -13.85 28.07
C ILE A 70 -4.22 -13.42 26.64
N CYS A 71 -5.44 -12.92 26.43
CA CYS A 71 -5.93 -12.58 25.10
C CYS A 71 -5.41 -11.20 24.63
N GLY A 72 -4.83 -10.42 25.54
CA GLY A 72 -4.38 -9.07 25.27
C GLY A 72 -5.54 -8.09 25.08
N ARG A 73 -5.22 -6.80 24.97
CA ARG A 73 -6.20 -5.75 24.72
C ARG A 73 -6.28 -5.42 23.24
N ALA A 74 -7.49 -5.17 22.78
CA ALA A 74 -7.77 -4.74 21.41
C ALA A 74 -7.29 -3.29 21.13
N TYR A 75 -6.84 -2.56 22.15
CA TYR A 75 -6.40 -1.17 22.11
C TYR A 75 -5.30 -0.92 23.15
#